data_AF-A0A496CU01-F1
#
_entry.id   AF-A0A496CU01-F1
#
_cell.length_a   1.000
_cell.length_b   1.000
_cell.length_c   1.000
_cell.angle_alpha   90.00
_cell.angle_beta   90.00
_cell.angle_gamma   90.00
#
_symmetry.space_group_name_H-M   'P 1'
#
loop_
_entity.id
_entity.type
_entity.pdbx_description
1 polymer ?
#
loop_
_entity_poly.entity_id
_entity_poly.type
_entity_poly.pdbx_seq_one_letter_code
_entity_poly.pdbx_strand_id
1 'polypeptide(L)' 'MTDEKIKEFKQELAQLLIKYDVSIAFTCGECCDTEGFYDDQVIIQENESRQNIVEAGDWWLMASDLLEDK' A
#
# COMPACT_ATOMS: atom_id res chain seq x y z
N MET A 1 8.44 -9.27 16.73
CA MET A 1 7.16 -9.96 16.46
C MET A 1 7.43 -11.46 16.55
N THR A 2 6.53 -12.27 17.14
CA THR A 2 6.70 -13.74 17.17
C THR A 2 6.16 -14.35 15.87
N ASP A 3 6.53 -15.59 15.56
CA ASP A 3 6.04 -16.30 14.37
C ASP A 3 4.51 -16.46 14.38
N GLU A 4 3.90 -16.73 15.54
CA GLU A 4 2.43 -16.78 15.63
C GLU A 4 1.81 -15.42 15.29
N LYS A 5 2.38 -14.32 15.80
CA LYS A 5 1.91 -12.97 15.50
C LYS A 5 2.08 -12.60 14.03
N ILE A 6 3.15 -13.05 13.36
CA ILE A 6 3.35 -12.85 11.91
C ILE A 6 2.30 -13.60 11.11
N LYS A 7 1.96 -14.83 11.53
CA LYS A 7 0.92 -15.64 10.87
C LYS A 7 -0.45 -14.98 11.00
N GLU A 8 -0.81 -14.55 12.21
CA GLU A 8 -2.06 -13.83 12.49
C GLU A 8 -2.16 -12.55 11.64
N PHE A 9 -1.12 -11.72 11.65
CA PHE A 9 -1.05 -10.51 10.84
C PHE A 9 -1.26 -10.77 9.34
N LYS A 10 -0.60 -11.78 8.77
CA LYS A 10 -0.77 -12.14 7.35
C LYS A 10 -2.19 -12.58 7.03
N GLN A 11 -2.83 -13.32 7.94
CA GLN A 11 -4.21 -13.77 7.76
C GLN A 11 -5.19 -12.61 7.80
N GLU A 12 -5.05 -11.71 8.77
CA GLU A 12 -5.89 -10.51 8.88
C GLU A 12 -5.71 -9.58 7.68
N LEU A 13 -4.46 -9.33 7.27
CA LEU A 13 -4.17 -8.50 6.10
C LEU A 13 -4.78 -9.09 4.82
N ALA A 14 -4.62 -10.40 4.59
CA ALA A 14 -5.21 -11.06 3.42
C ALA A 14 -6.75 -10.95 3.42
N GLN A 15 -7.40 -11.13 4.57
CA GLN A 15 -8.85 -10.99 4.68
C GLN A 15 -9.31 -9.56 4.38
N LEU A 16 -8.57 -8.54 4.83
CA LEU A 16 -8.87 -7.14 4.51
C LEU A 16 -8.77 -6.85 3.01
N LEU A 17 -7.67 -7.28 2.37
CA LEU A 17 -7.47 -7.08 0.92
C LEU A 17 -8.57 -7.75 0.09
N ILE A 18 -8.96 -8.98 0.46
CA ILE A 18 -10.07 -9.70 -0.20
C ILE A 18 -11.41 -9.00 0.03
N LYS A 19 -11.68 -8.56 1.27
CA LYS A 19 -12.98 -7.98 1.63
C LYS A 19 -13.30 -6.72 0.82
N TYR A 20 -12.30 -5.90 0.54
CA TYR A 20 -12.48 -4.64 -0.20
C TYR A 20 -12.08 -4.74 -1.67
N ASP A 21 -11.67 -5.94 -2.13
CA ASP A 21 -11.15 -6.18 -3.48
C ASP A 21 -10.05 -5.19 -3.90
N VAL A 22 -9.04 -5.06 -3.04
CA VAL A 22 -7.90 -4.16 -3.23
C VAL A 22 -6.57 -4.90 -3.21
N SER A 23 -5.53 -4.25 -3.71
CA SER A 23 -4.14 -4.71 -3.62
C SER A 23 -3.21 -3.58 -3.17
N ILE A 24 -2.07 -3.95 -2.58
CA ILE A 24 -1.00 -3.02 -2.21
C ILE A 24 0.04 -3.06 -3.33
N ALA A 25 0.41 -1.90 -3.87
CA ALA A 25 1.41 -1.77 -4.92
C ALA A 25 2.41 -0.65 -4.61
N PHE A 26 3.53 -0.68 -5.31
CA PHE A 26 4.49 0.40 -5.35
C PHE A 26 4.38 1.08 -6.72
N THR A 27 4.32 2.41 -6.71
CA THR A 27 4.31 3.22 -7.93
C THR A 27 5.35 4.32 -7.82
N CYS A 28 5.68 4.91 -8.97
CA CYS A 28 6.64 5.99 -9.06
C CYS A 28 6.29 6.91 -10.25
N GLY A 29 6.69 8.17 -10.18
CA GLY A 29 6.36 9.20 -11.17
C GLY A 29 7.01 9.02 -12.54
N GLU A 30 6.53 9.81 -13.51
CA GLU A 30 6.94 9.79 -14.93
C GLU A 30 8.36 10.32 -15.19
N CYS A 31 9.34 10.05 -14.34
CA CYS A 31 10.75 10.38 -14.58
C CYS A 31 11.70 9.34 -13.95
N CYS A 32 11.19 8.21 -13.48
CA CYS A 32 12.02 7.17 -12.87
C CYS A 32 12.87 6.46 -13.93
N ASP A 33 14.18 6.45 -13.71
CA ASP A 33 15.15 5.85 -14.61
C ASP A 33 16.26 5.14 -13.81
N THR A 34 17.39 4.83 -14.45
CA THR A 34 18.52 4.19 -13.79
C THR A 34 19.23 5.07 -12.76
N GLU A 35 18.98 6.38 -12.76
CA GLU A 35 19.58 7.37 -11.86
C GLU A 35 18.75 7.58 -10.59
N GLY A 36 17.46 7.21 -10.58
CA GLY A 36 16.64 7.26 -9.36
C GLY A 36 15.13 7.09 -9.57
N PHE A 37 14.43 6.88 -8.46
CA PHE A 37 12.97 6.95 -8.40
C PHE A 37 12.54 8.37 -7.96
N TYR A 38 11.46 8.87 -8.55
CA TYR A 38 10.84 10.15 -8.26
C TYR A 38 9.36 9.90 -7.94
N ASP A 39 8.79 10.67 -7.01
CA ASP A 39 7.40 10.55 -6.58
C ASP A 39 7.01 9.08 -6.28
N ASP A 40 7.92 8.36 -5.63
CA ASP A 40 7.69 7.00 -5.18
C ASP A 40 6.67 6.94 -4.05
N GLN A 41 5.76 5.98 -4.15
CA GLN A 41 4.63 5.85 -3.25
C GLN A 41 4.27 4.39 -3.04
N VAL A 42 3.83 4.10 -1.83
CA VAL A 42 3.05 2.89 -1.54
C VAL A 42 1.57 3.24 -1.73
N ILE A 43 0.89 2.48 -2.59
CA ILE A 43 -0.52 2.68 -2.90
C ILE A 43 -1.36 1.48 -2.49
N ILE A 44 -2.61 1.75 -2.13
CA ILE A 44 -3.68 0.73 -2.09
C ILE A 44 -4.62 1.02 -3.25
N GLN A 45 -4.81 0.02 -4.11
CA GLN A 45 -5.52 0.18 -5.38
C GLN A 45 -6.69 -0.81 -5.47
N GLU A 46 -7.84 -0.36 -5.96
CA GLU A 46 -8.97 -1.23 -6.30
C GLU A 46 -8.60 -2.14 -7.48
N ASN A 47 -8.86 -3.44 -7.37
CA ASN A 47 -8.40 -4.41 -8.36
C ASN A 47 -9.09 -4.26 -9.72
N GLU A 48 -10.40 -3.93 -9.73
CA GLU A 48 -11.17 -3.80 -10.98
C GLU A 48 -10.85 -2.50 -11.73
N SER A 49 -11.04 -1.33 -11.10
CA SER A 49 -10.87 -0.04 -11.77
C SER A 49 -9.42 0.43 -11.87
N ARG A 50 -8.52 -0.15 -11.07
CA ARG A 50 -7.15 0.33 -10.86
C ARG A 50 -7.08 1.74 -10.28
N GLN A 51 -8.16 2.20 -9.63
CA GLN A 51 -8.16 3.47 -8.93
C GLN A 51 -7.37 3.36 -7.61
N ASN A 52 -6.51 4.34 -7.36
CA ASN A 52 -5.84 4.48 -6.07
C ASN A 52 -6.84 4.96 -5.01
N ILE A 53 -6.86 4.28 -3.87
CA ILE A 53 -7.70 4.59 -2.71
C ILE A 53 -6.87 5.24 -1.60
N VAL A 54 -5.62 4.79 -1.47
CA VAL A 54 -4.65 5.34 -0.52
C VAL A 54 -3.36 5.60 -1.28
N GLU A 55 -2.78 6.77 -1.04
CA GLU A 55 -1.47 7.17 -1.52
C GLU A 55 -0.66 7.66 -0.32
N ALA A 56 0.33 6.86 0.10
CA ALA A 56 1.31 7.28 1.09
C ALA A 56 2.55 7.78 0.33
N GLY A 57 2.89 9.05 0.54
CA GLY A 57 4.17 9.59 0.13
C GLY A 57 5.28 8.84 0.86
N ASP A 58 6.38 8.55 0.16
CA ASP A 58 7.50 7.74 0.60
C ASP A 58 7.29 6.20 0.53
N TRP A 59 8.31 5.45 0.93
CA TRP A 59 8.41 3.99 0.79
C TRP A 59 7.59 3.23 1.85
N TRP A 60 6.86 3.94 2.69
CA TRP A 60 6.24 3.39 3.89
C TRP A 60 4.79 3.85 4.01
N LEU A 61 3.88 2.89 4.19
CA LEU A 61 2.51 3.17 4.61
C LEU A 61 2.43 3.08 6.12
N MET A 62 2.32 4.22 6.79
CA MET A 62 2.15 4.34 8.22
C MET A 62 0.68 4.35 8.59
N ALA A 63 0.35 3.91 9.81
CA ALA A 63 -1.03 3.95 10.29
C ALA A 63 -1.60 5.38 10.32
N SER A 64 -0.76 6.39 10.55
CA SER A 64 -1.15 7.81 10.49
C SER A 64 -1.71 8.21 9.12
N ASP A 65 -1.18 7.63 8.04
CA ASP A 65 -1.59 7.95 6.67
C ASP A 65 -3.02 7.46 6.37
N LEU A 66 -3.53 6.54 7.20
CA LEU A 66 -4.87 5.96 7.09
C LEU A 66 -5.88 6.58 8.08
N LEU A 67 -5.39 7.35 9.07
CA LEU A 67 -6.19 7.88 10.16
C LEU A 67 -6.49 9.39 10.02
N GLU A 68 -5.85 10.08 9.08
CA GLU A 68 -6.14 11.49 8.79
C GLU A 68 -7.28 11.60 7.76
N ASP A 69 -8.38 12.27 8.17
CA ASP A 69 -9.33 12.86 7.22
C ASP A 69 -8.63 14.01 6.49
N LYS A 70 -8.01 13.75 5.33
CA LYS A 70 -7.52 14.80 4.42
C LYS A 70 -8.58 15.24 3.43
#